data_AF-A0A2M9JF61-F1
#
_entry.id   AF-A0A2M9JF61-F1
#
_cell.length_a   1.000
_cell.length_b   1.000
_cell.length_c   1.000
_cell.angle_alpha   90.00
_cell.angle_beta   90.00
_cell.angle_gamma   90.00
#
_symmetry.space_group_name_H-M   'P 1'
#
loop_
_entity.id
_entity.type
_entity.pdbx_description
1 polymer ?
#
loop_
_entity_poly.entity_id
_entity_poly.type
_entity_poly.pdbx_seq_one_letter_code
_entity_poly.pdbx_strand_id
1 'polypeptide(L)' 'MPYPKVGSVLALKASATEAALLARWIRDFYAPSPDLVYFTSDLALDQGATDYGQIPPSGDTQAIACVLQDHIDDMDE' A
#
# COMPACT_ATOMS: atom_id res chain seq x y z
N MET A 1 -10.03 13.71 -3.61
CA MET A 1 -9.09 14.32 -4.60
C MET A 1 -7.69 13.89 -4.22
N PRO A 2 -6.81 13.51 -5.16
CA PRO A 2 -5.42 13.24 -4.82
C PRO A 2 -4.79 14.53 -4.27
N TYR A 3 -4.06 14.42 -3.15
CA TYR A 3 -3.37 15.54 -2.54
C TYR A 3 -2.35 16.15 -3.55
N PRO A 4 -2.24 17.49 -3.66
CA PRO A 4 -1.24 18.08 -4.52
C PRO A 4 0.16 17.59 -4.11
N LYS A 5 0.94 17.12 -5.09
CA LYS A 5 2.27 16.48 -4.95
C LYS A 5 2.29 14.99 -4.55
N VAL A 6 1.14 14.31 -4.59
CA VAL A 6 1.07 12.85 -4.42
C VAL A 6 0.72 12.19 -5.75
N GLY A 7 1.50 11.18 -6.15
CA GLY A 7 1.15 10.25 -7.22
C GLY A 7 0.53 8.98 -6.63
N SER A 8 -0.56 8.49 -7.21
CA SER A 8 -1.23 7.26 -6.77
C SER A 8 -1.25 6.23 -7.90
N VAL A 9 -0.99 4.97 -7.56
CA VAL A 9 -1.10 3.83 -8.47
C VAL A 9 -2.05 2.83 -7.83
N LEU A 10 -2.95 2.23 -8.63
CA LEU A 10 -3.91 1.25 -8.16
C LEU A 10 -3.51 -0.15 -8.68
N ALA A 11 -3.43 -1.12 -7.77
CA ALA A 11 -3.22 -2.53 -8.12
C ALA A 11 -4.59 -3.22 -8.28
N LEU A 12 -5.06 -3.33 -9.52
CA LEU A 12 -6.37 -3.92 -9.81
C LEU A 12 -6.32 -5.45 -9.78
N LYS A 13 -7.28 -6.06 -9.06
CA LYS A 13 -7.44 -7.52 -8.97
C LYS A 13 -6.15 -8.24 -8.53
N ALA A 14 -5.36 -7.59 -7.68
CA ALA A 14 -4.13 -8.12 -7.14
C ALA A 14 -4.39 -8.71 -5.74
N SER A 15 -3.75 -9.84 -5.46
CA SER A 15 -3.56 -10.31 -4.09
C SER A 15 -2.60 -9.40 -3.31
N ALA A 16 -2.60 -9.49 -1.97
CA ALA A 16 -1.64 -8.77 -1.12
C ALA A 16 -0.18 -9.04 -1.53
N THR A 17 0.14 -10.28 -1.90
CA THR A 17 1.48 -10.66 -2.37
C THR A 17 1.86 -9.98 -3.69
N GLU A 18 0.94 -9.89 -4.64
CA GLU A 18 1.18 -9.22 -5.93
C GLU A 18 1.29 -7.70 -5.77
N ALA A 19 0.42 -7.11 -4.93
CA ALA A 19 0.50 -5.70 -4.57
C ALA A 19 1.81 -5.37 -3.83
N ALA A 20 2.31 -6.28 -2.99
CA ALA A 20 3.59 -6.11 -2.29
C ALA A 20 4.79 -6.03 -3.23
N LEU A 21 4.78 -6.79 -4.34
CA LEU A 21 5.82 -6.68 -5.37
C LEU A 21 5.83 -5.29 -6.01
N LEU A 22 4.65 -4.75 -6.33
CA LEU A 22 4.53 -3.40 -6.88
C LEU A 22 4.96 -2.33 -5.86
N ALA A 23 4.47 -2.42 -4.61
CA ALA A 23 4.83 -1.48 -3.54
C ALA A 23 6.34 -1.46 -3.29
N ARG A 24 6.97 -2.66 -3.26
CA ARG A 24 8.43 -2.78 -3.15
C ARG A 24 9.15 -2.14 -4.32
N TRP A 25 8.68 -2.37 -5.55
CA TRP A 25 9.29 -1.75 -6.73
C TRP A 25 9.19 -0.23 -6.70
N ILE A 26 8.06 0.32 -6.24
CA ILE A 26 7.90 1.76 -6.05
C ILE A 26 8.91 2.28 -5.02
N ARG A 27 8.96 1.64 -3.84
CA ARG A 27 9.83 2.00 -2.72
C ARG A 27 11.31 1.92 -3.04
N ASP A 28 11.75 0.87 -3.73
CA ASP A 28 13.17 0.54 -3.91
C ASP A 28 13.74 1.12 -5.21
N PHE A 29 12.93 1.30 -6.26
CA PHE A 29 13.42 1.62 -7.61
C PHE A 29 12.80 2.87 -8.24
N TYR A 30 11.47 3.04 -8.19
CA TYR A 30 10.81 4.14 -8.90
C TYR A 30 10.95 5.48 -8.17
N ALA A 31 10.66 5.48 -6.88
CA ALA A 31 10.79 6.61 -5.99
C ALA A 31 11.55 6.12 -4.75
N PRO A 32 12.89 5.98 -4.81
CA PRO A 32 13.71 5.40 -3.76
C PRO A 32 13.68 6.27 -2.50
N SER A 33 12.60 6.12 -1.74
CA SER A 33 12.31 6.87 -0.53
C SER A 33 11.50 5.95 0.40
N PRO A 34 12.19 5.26 1.32
CA PRO A 34 11.60 4.18 2.09
C PRO A 34 10.43 4.64 2.97
N ASP A 35 10.40 5.92 3.36
CA ASP A 35 9.41 6.47 4.30
C ASP A 35 8.23 7.17 3.60
N LEU A 36 8.19 7.20 2.26
CA LEU A 36 7.20 7.99 1.50
C LEU A 36 6.16 7.13 0.76
N VAL A 37 6.19 5.81 0.90
CA VAL A 37 5.21 4.93 0.25
C VAL A 37 4.11 4.55 1.25
N TYR A 38 2.89 4.96 0.92
CA TYR A 38 1.69 4.69 1.69
C TYR A 38 0.70 3.88 0.85
N PHE A 39 -0.22 3.18 1.51
CA PHE A 39 -1.22 2.33 0.88
C PHE A 39 -2.57 2.46 1.58
N THR A 40 -3.62 2.06 0.87
CA THR A 40 -4.99 1.88 1.34
C THR A 40 -5.69 0.88 0.42
N SER A 41 -6.80 0.30 0.85
CA SER A 41 -7.69 -0.49 -0.02
C SER A 41 -8.88 0.33 -0.52
N ASP A 42 -9.50 -0.09 -1.62
CA ASP A 42 -10.76 0.51 -2.12
C ASP A 42 -11.88 0.38 -1.08
N LEU A 43 -11.95 -0.75 -0.37
CA LEU A 43 -12.93 -0.97 0.70
C LEU A 43 -12.77 0.05 1.84
N ALA A 44 -11.54 0.30 2.29
CA ALA A 44 -11.27 1.31 3.31
C ALA A 44 -11.70 2.71 2.84
N LEU A 45 -11.39 3.06 1.57
CA LEU A 45 -11.82 4.34 0.99
C LEU A 45 -13.35 4.45 0.90
N ASP A 46 -14.04 3.37 0.51
CA ASP A 46 -15.50 3.32 0.43
C ASP A 46 -16.16 3.44 1.81
N GLN A 47 -15.51 2.94 2.86
CA GLN A 47 -15.91 3.13 4.26
C GLN A 47 -15.57 4.53 4.80
N GLY A 48 -14.90 5.38 4.01
CA GLY A 48 -14.53 6.74 4.38
C GLY A 48 -13.26 6.83 5.23
N ALA A 49 -12.41 5.80 5.22
CA ALA A 49 -11.11 5.84 5.88
C ALA A 49 -10.27 6.99 5.31
N THR A 50 -9.68 7.76 6.22
CA THR A 50 -8.77 8.88 5.88
C THR A 50 -7.33 8.58 6.26
N ASP A 51 -7.12 7.50 7.02
CA ASP A 51 -5.81 7.03 7.45
C ASP A 51 -5.25 6.07 6.40
N TYR A 52 -3.99 6.28 6.05
CA TYR A 52 -3.26 5.44 5.11
C TYR A 52 -2.24 4.60 5.88
N GLY A 53 -2.14 3.32 5.52
CA GLY A 53 -1.07 2.46 6.00
C GLY A 53 0.27 2.86 5.38
N GLN A 54 1.37 2.69 6.11
CA GLN A 54 2.71 2.93 5.57
C GLN A 54 3.35 1.60 5.17
N ILE A 55 3.95 1.55 3.97
CA ILE A 55 4.77 0.41 3.59
C ILE A 55 6.03 0.39 4.46
N PRO A 56 6.44 -0.78 5.01
CA PRO A 56 7.66 -0.87 5.79
C PRO A 56 8.87 -0.26 5.05
N PRO A 57 9.66 0.60 5.70
CA PRO A 57 10.79 1.29 5.07
C PRO A 57 11.93 0.35 4.69
N SER A 58 11.99 -0.81 5.34
CA SER A 58 12.92 -1.89 5.04
C SER A 58 12.20 -3.23 5.11
N GLY A 59 12.79 -4.26 4.54
CA GLY A 59 12.23 -5.60 4.51
C GLY A 59 11.97 -6.09 3.10
N ASP A 60 11.69 -7.39 3.02
CA ASP A 60 11.39 -8.05 1.77
C ASP A 60 9.90 -7.95 1.40
N THR A 61 9.55 -8.56 0.28
CA THR A 61 8.18 -8.57 -0.22
C THR A 61 7.21 -9.25 0.75
N GLN A 62 7.67 -10.23 1.55
CA GLN A 62 6.80 -10.97 2.47
C GLN A 62 6.37 -10.06 3.63
N ALA A 63 7.30 -9.29 4.20
CA ALA A 63 6.97 -8.33 5.24
C ALA A 63 5.94 -7.29 4.76
N ILE A 64 6.07 -6.82 3.52
CA ILE A 64 5.10 -5.90 2.92
C ILE A 64 3.75 -6.60 2.71
N ALA A 65 3.75 -7.83 2.19
CA ALA A 65 2.52 -8.58 1.94
C ALA A 65 1.73 -8.84 3.22
N CYS A 66 2.40 -9.14 4.35
CA CYS A 66 1.74 -9.27 5.65
C CYS A 66 1.01 -7.98 6.04
N VAL A 67 1.68 -6.83 5.99
CA VAL A 67 1.06 -5.54 6.34
C VAL A 67 -0.13 -5.19 5.43
N LEU A 68 -0.04 -5.53 4.14
CA LEU A 68 -1.16 -5.35 3.21
C LEU A 68 -2.33 -6.28 3.53
N GLN A 69 -2.05 -7.53 3.88
CA GLN A 69 -3.07 -8.52 4.22
C GLN A 69 -3.75 -8.17 5.54
N ASP A 70 -2.98 -7.81 6.57
CA ASP A 70 -3.51 -7.39 7.87
C ASP A 70 -4.51 -6.23 7.70
N HIS A 71 -4.19 -5.25 6.84
CA HIS A 71 -5.12 -4.16 6.53
C HIS A 71 -6.39 -4.61 5.80
N ILE A 72 -6.32 -5.63 4.92
CA ILE A 72 -7.51 -6.16 4.26
C ILE A 72 -8.39 -6.88 5.28
N ASP A 73 -7.77 -7.72 6.12
CA ASP A 73 -8.45 -8.50 7.15
C ASP A 73 -9.14 -7.58 8.18
N ASP A 74 -8.49 -6.49 8.60
CA ASP A 74 -9.07 -5.47 9.49
C ASP A 74 -10.31 -4.77 8.91
N MET A 75 -10.45 -4.71 7.59
CA MET A 75 -11.56 -4.02 6.91
C MET A 75 -12.73 -4.95 6.56
N ASP A 76 -12.49 -6.27 6.58
CA ASP A 76 -13.49 -7.31 6.33
C ASP A 76 -14.31 -7.68 7.60
N GLU A 77 -13.92 -7.18 8.78
CA GLU A 77 -14.67 -7.28 10.05
C GLU A 77 -15.81 -6.25 10.20
#